data_AF-A0A094EK90-F1
#
_entry.id   AF-A0A094EK90-F1
#
_cell.length_a   1.000
_cell.length_b   1.000
_cell.length_c   1.000
_cell.angle_alpha   90.00
_cell.angle_beta   90.00
_cell.angle_gamma   90.00
#
_symmetry.space_group_name_H-M   'P 1'
#
loop_
_entity.id
_entity.type
_entity.pdbx_description
1 polymer ?
#
loop_
_entity_poly.entity_id
_entity_poly.type
_entity_poly.pdbx_seq_one_letter_code
_entity_poly.pdbx_strand_id
1 'polypeptide(L)'
;IPRRLAIAPAETTIDPPKWLQLLLADNGEWDWGKFDELCHDFKELSLLQLSPMGPGALQLSIHPLVSEWIKHRADPDAKRECLLQAIAIVNMCLRVKLLTIERPLLSVETEQQFYRHQLSCTENLRELQKKDSTFLRDLRPFLEAVEDDESLQYDKAILDWLGPNDFDRLADCLSLVVKGTGKWLINHHLFQEWIQGKHQELWCFGIPGSGKTMLASQVAGYFHSILSPNLVLLVYCNVRDSTRQTANNIIRGLLRQAIQQDGNMPNEIRVWFEDAMKYNSLPTLSKIKAVLFGKFRSTKNSVYIVIDGLDELQPQNREIITILRDELAESSTLRIIVTSRPTDGLVELSSNSPAVDINAQLSKTDDLRIFVSAKITNNKHLQRIIGSDSALREEIEDRVIISSKGLFLFAALLIEKLSSVNTRQQLRKAYQTSPDSLTEIYNKTLQKISSQSPEDSKLGDLVLMWLAFSYLGPMGCRELQHALAATHIQPSENCLNEDWLPRTDTMYTVTAGLVTVDEEADRRLRRPA
;
A
#
# COMPACT_ATOMS: atom_id res chain seq x y z
N ILE A 1 16.07 -9.33 -15.13
CA ILE A 1 16.72 -8.06 -15.55
C ILE A 1 15.90 -7.44 -16.68
N PRO A 2 15.56 -6.13 -16.67
CA PRO A 2 14.82 -5.51 -17.77
C PRO A 2 15.60 -5.61 -19.09
N ARG A 3 14.91 -5.87 -20.20
CA ARG A 3 15.42 -5.99 -21.59
C ARG A 3 16.31 -4.85 -22.12
N ARG A 4 16.63 -3.82 -21.31
CA ARG A 4 17.45 -2.67 -21.68
C ARG A 4 18.95 -2.82 -21.44
N LEU A 5 19.41 -3.89 -20.78
CA LEU A 5 20.81 -4.34 -20.87
C LEU A 5 21.04 -5.20 -22.12
N ALA A 6 20.34 -4.88 -23.22
CA ALA A 6 20.78 -5.30 -24.53
C ALA A 6 22.12 -4.62 -24.77
N ILE A 7 23.19 -5.41 -24.74
CA ILE A 7 24.53 -5.04 -25.15
C ILE A 7 24.40 -4.53 -26.59
N ALA A 8 24.21 -3.23 -26.76
CA ALA A 8 24.34 -2.58 -28.05
C ALA A 8 25.85 -2.52 -28.36
N PRO A 9 26.30 -2.95 -29.55
CA PRO A 9 27.70 -2.89 -29.91
C PRO A 9 28.03 -1.44 -30.26
N ALA A 10 28.59 -0.70 -29.30
CA ALA A 10 29.17 0.61 -29.54
C ALA A 10 30.56 0.67 -28.89
N GLU A 11 31.57 0.39 -29.71
CA GLU A 11 32.92 0.97 -29.72
C GLU A 11 33.78 1.02 -28.45
N THR A 12 33.47 0.28 -27.39
CA THR A 12 34.42 0.01 -26.31
C THR A 12 34.75 -1.48 -26.25
N THR A 13 35.94 -1.82 -26.75
CA THR A 13 36.58 -3.14 -26.66
C THR A 13 36.89 -3.50 -25.21
N ILE A 14 35.89 -3.95 -24.46
CA ILE A 14 36.10 -4.69 -23.22
C ILE A 14 35.39 -6.02 -23.41
N ASP A 15 36.16 -7.11 -23.49
CA ASP A 15 35.61 -8.45 -23.56
C ASP A 15 34.74 -8.69 -22.30
N PRO A 16 33.50 -9.19 -22.44
CA PRO A 16 32.68 -9.49 -21.29
C PRO A 16 33.39 -10.50 -20.38
N PRO A 17 33.21 -10.42 -19.05
CA PRO A 17 33.84 -11.35 -18.13
C PRO A 17 33.53 -12.80 -18.53
N LYS A 18 34.54 -13.68 -18.58
CA LYS A 18 34.39 -15.07 -19.04
C LYS A 18 33.30 -15.87 -18.33
N TRP A 19 32.94 -15.49 -17.09
CA TRP A 19 31.84 -16.13 -16.36
C TRP A 19 30.46 -15.74 -16.88
N LEU A 20 30.29 -14.53 -17.43
CA LEU A 20 29.03 -14.11 -18.04
C LEU A 20 28.74 -14.97 -19.28
N GLN A 21 29.78 -15.38 -20.00
CA GLN A 21 29.67 -16.31 -21.13
C GLN A 21 29.20 -17.72 -20.71
N LEU A 22 29.44 -18.15 -19.46
CA LEU A 22 28.95 -19.45 -18.96
C LEU A 22 27.44 -19.48 -18.79
N LEU A 23 26.86 -18.30 -18.59
CA LEU A 23 25.45 -18.04 -18.35
C LEU A 23 24.70 -17.67 -19.65
N LEU A 24 25.42 -17.54 -20.76
CA LEU A 24 24.83 -17.42 -22.08
C LEU A 24 24.67 -18.81 -22.71
N ALA A 25 23.67 -18.95 -23.57
CA ALA A 25 23.55 -20.06 -24.49
C ALA A 25 24.55 -19.87 -25.65
N ASP A 26 24.81 -20.93 -26.42
CA ASP A 26 25.79 -20.92 -27.51
C ASP A 26 25.48 -19.88 -28.62
N ASN A 27 24.24 -19.38 -28.66
CA ASN A 27 23.80 -18.31 -29.54
C ASN A 27 24.04 -16.88 -28.98
N GLY A 28 24.65 -16.75 -27.80
CA GLY A 28 24.91 -15.48 -27.12
C GLY A 28 23.71 -14.88 -26.38
N GLU A 29 22.57 -15.57 -26.34
CA GLU A 29 21.41 -15.16 -25.54
C GLU A 29 21.49 -15.66 -24.10
N TRP A 30 20.73 -15.06 -23.19
CA TRP A 30 20.71 -15.44 -21.77
C TRP A 30 20.08 -16.83 -21.58
N ASP A 31 20.84 -17.78 -21.03
CA ASP A 31 20.36 -19.09 -20.59
C ASP A 31 19.78 -19.03 -19.15
N TRP A 32 18.49 -18.79 -19.04
CA TRP A 32 17.78 -18.71 -17.76
C TRP A 32 17.78 -20.03 -16.98
N GLY A 33 17.96 -21.18 -17.64
CA GLY A 33 18.02 -22.48 -16.98
C GLY A 33 19.30 -22.64 -16.16
N LYS A 34 20.45 -22.24 -16.73
CA LYS A 34 21.74 -22.20 -16.01
C LYS A 34 21.74 -21.21 -14.84
N PHE A 35 21.00 -20.10 -14.98
CA PHE A 35 20.82 -19.14 -13.90
C PHE A 35 19.95 -19.70 -12.76
N ASP A 36 18.89 -20.42 -13.10
CA ASP A 36 18.02 -21.06 -12.11
C ASP A 36 18.71 -22.22 -11.39
N GLU A 37 19.53 -23.03 -12.07
CA GLU A 37 20.40 -24.03 -11.43
C GLU A 37 21.37 -23.38 -10.45
N LEU A 38 22.05 -22.31 -10.85
CA LEU A 38 22.92 -21.54 -9.96
C LEU A 38 22.16 -21.03 -8.72
N CYS A 39 20.93 -20.53 -8.92
CA CYS A 39 20.08 -20.06 -7.82
C CYS A 39 19.54 -21.19 -6.94
N HIS A 40 19.31 -22.38 -7.50
CA HIS A 40 18.89 -23.59 -6.80
C HIS A 40 20.02 -24.14 -5.93
N ASP A 41 21.25 -24.21 -6.47
CA ASP A 41 22.45 -24.60 -5.72
C ASP A 41 22.73 -23.64 -4.56
N PHE A 42 22.51 -22.33 -4.76
CA PHE A 42 22.57 -21.35 -3.67
C PHE A 42 21.52 -21.56 -2.57
N LYS A 43 20.37 -22.19 -2.88
CA LYS A 43 19.26 -22.44 -1.95
C LYS A 43 19.50 -23.70 -1.11
N GLU A 44 20.11 -24.75 -1.68
CA GLU A 44 20.47 -25.99 -0.96
C GLU A 44 21.63 -25.80 0.04
N LEU A 45 22.52 -24.83 -0.20
CA LEU A 45 23.79 -24.69 0.54
C LEU A 45 23.71 -23.86 1.85
N SER A 46 22.50 -23.61 2.38
CA SER A 46 22.24 -22.96 3.69
C SER A 46 23.14 -21.74 4.00
N LEU A 47 23.03 -20.69 3.19
CA LEU A 47 23.75 -19.40 3.32
C LEU A 47 23.35 -18.54 4.54
N LEU A 48 22.73 -19.12 5.57
CA LEU A 48 22.33 -18.46 6.82
C LEU A 48 22.87 -19.28 8.01
N GLN A 49 24.15 -19.12 8.35
CA GLN A 49 24.65 -19.55 9.66
C GLN A 49 25.05 -18.35 10.53
N LEU A 50 24.30 -18.22 11.63
CA LEU A 50 24.54 -17.32 12.75
C LEU A 50 25.69 -17.87 13.61
N SER A 51 26.73 -17.09 13.89
CA SER A 51 27.54 -17.31 15.09
C SER A 51 28.28 -16.06 15.56
N PRO A 52 28.60 -15.97 16.88
CA PRO A 52 28.94 -14.72 17.55
C PRO A 52 30.41 -14.32 17.36
N MET A 53 30.60 -13.00 17.32
CA MET A 53 31.85 -12.29 17.06
C MET A 53 32.82 -12.38 18.24
N GLY A 54 34.06 -12.81 17.98
CA GLY A 54 35.22 -12.62 18.85
C GLY A 54 36.17 -11.54 18.27
N PRO A 55 36.88 -10.76 19.10
CA PRO A 55 37.69 -9.65 18.60
C PRO A 55 39.04 -10.15 18.10
N GLY A 56 39.36 -9.91 16.82
CA GLY A 56 40.74 -9.97 16.32
C GLY A 56 41.00 -10.64 14.98
N ALA A 57 39.98 -11.13 14.24
CA ALA A 57 40.20 -11.71 12.92
C ALA A 57 39.16 -11.22 11.90
N LEU A 58 39.63 -10.66 10.79
CA LEU A 58 38.82 -10.36 9.62
C LEU A 58 38.56 -11.69 8.90
N GLN A 59 37.42 -12.34 9.15
CA GLN A 59 37.01 -13.53 8.42
C GLN A 59 35.87 -13.19 7.45
N LEU A 60 36.19 -13.23 6.16
CA LEU A 60 35.23 -13.19 5.06
C LEU A 60 34.53 -14.56 5.01
N SER A 61 33.22 -14.64 5.26
CA SER A 61 32.46 -15.87 5.06
C SER A 61 32.16 -16.05 3.57
N ILE A 62 33.05 -16.76 2.88
CA ILE A 62 32.90 -17.09 1.47
C ILE A 62 32.27 -18.48 1.34
N HIS A 63 31.28 -18.59 0.46
CA HIS A 63 30.60 -19.83 0.10
C HIS A 63 31.59 -20.99 -0.24
N PRO A 64 31.34 -22.25 0.16
CA PRO A 64 32.26 -23.37 -0.07
C PRO A 64 32.62 -23.61 -1.55
N LEU A 65 31.67 -23.47 -2.49
CA LEU A 65 31.99 -23.54 -3.93
C LEU A 65 32.90 -22.41 -4.40
N VAL A 66 32.82 -21.21 -3.80
CA VAL A 66 33.69 -20.07 -4.13
C VAL A 66 35.07 -20.26 -3.50
N SER A 67 35.14 -20.85 -2.30
CA SER A 67 36.39 -21.30 -1.68
C SER A 67 37.10 -22.38 -2.52
N GLU A 68 36.36 -23.35 -3.04
CA GLU A 68 36.86 -24.36 -3.99
C GLU A 68 37.31 -23.72 -5.31
N TRP A 69 36.52 -22.81 -5.89
CA TRP A 69 36.87 -22.05 -7.10
C TRP A 69 38.15 -21.20 -6.93
N ILE A 70 38.31 -20.55 -5.76
CA ILE A 70 39.49 -19.77 -5.39
C ILE A 70 40.71 -20.67 -5.19
N LYS A 71 40.53 -21.90 -4.65
CA LYS A 71 41.62 -22.88 -4.53
C LYS A 71 42.16 -23.36 -5.88
N HIS A 72 41.33 -23.37 -6.92
CA HIS A 72 41.70 -23.86 -8.26
C HIS A 72 42.43 -22.84 -9.16
N ARG A 73 42.68 -21.60 -8.71
CA ARG A 73 43.53 -20.64 -9.44
C ARG A 73 44.85 -20.38 -8.72
N ALA A 74 45.96 -20.49 -9.45
CA ALA A 74 47.31 -20.57 -8.90
C ALA A 74 47.89 -19.23 -8.41
N ASP A 75 47.35 -18.08 -8.84
CA ASP A 75 47.97 -16.77 -8.63
C ASP A 75 47.13 -15.82 -7.72
N PRO A 76 47.75 -15.07 -6.79
CA PRO A 76 47.05 -14.17 -5.86
C PRO A 76 46.19 -13.09 -6.53
N ASP A 77 46.64 -12.53 -7.65
CA ASP A 77 45.89 -11.47 -8.35
C ASP A 77 44.64 -12.07 -9.01
N ALA A 78 44.76 -13.26 -9.60
CA ALA A 78 43.62 -14.01 -10.14
C ALA A 78 42.61 -14.45 -9.05
N LYS A 79 43.06 -14.77 -7.83
CA LYS A 79 42.17 -15.05 -6.68
C LYS A 79 41.42 -13.81 -6.24
N ARG A 80 42.08 -12.65 -6.22
CA ARG A 80 41.50 -11.36 -5.85
C ARG A 80 40.47 -10.88 -6.88
N GLU A 81 40.77 -11.06 -8.16
CA GLU A 81 39.85 -10.76 -9.27
C GLU A 81 38.59 -11.65 -9.20
N CYS A 82 38.74 -12.95 -8.96
CA CYS A 82 37.61 -13.86 -8.76
C CYS A 82 36.75 -13.49 -7.54
N LEU A 83 37.37 -13.08 -6.43
CA LEU A 83 36.65 -12.65 -5.24
C LEU A 83 35.77 -11.42 -5.51
N LEU A 84 36.32 -10.44 -6.24
CA LEU A 84 35.60 -9.24 -6.65
C LEU A 84 34.43 -9.56 -7.59
N GLN A 85 34.66 -10.44 -8.58
CA GLN A 85 33.61 -10.91 -9.49
C GLN A 85 32.50 -11.65 -8.73
N ALA A 86 32.84 -12.51 -7.76
CA ALA A 86 31.87 -13.22 -6.94
C ALA A 86 31.01 -12.27 -6.07
N ILE A 87 31.61 -11.25 -5.45
CA ILE A 87 30.89 -10.23 -4.67
C ILE A 87 29.90 -9.47 -5.58
N ALA A 88 30.32 -9.10 -6.79
CA ALA A 88 29.47 -8.41 -7.76
C ALA A 88 28.29 -9.29 -8.22
N ILE A 89 28.54 -10.57 -8.52
CA ILE A 89 27.51 -11.53 -8.93
C ILE A 89 26.49 -11.75 -7.81
N VAL A 90 26.95 -11.98 -6.58
CA VAL A 90 26.06 -12.19 -5.43
C VAL A 90 25.23 -10.94 -5.18
N ASN A 91 25.81 -9.74 -5.20
CA ASN A 91 25.07 -8.49 -5.05
C ASN A 91 24.02 -8.32 -6.17
N MET A 92 24.37 -8.64 -7.42
CA MET A 92 23.44 -8.57 -8.56
C MET A 92 22.30 -9.59 -8.43
N CYS A 93 22.58 -10.84 -8.07
CA CYS A 93 21.57 -11.87 -7.88
C CYS A 93 20.63 -11.54 -6.71
N LEU A 94 21.17 -11.04 -5.59
CA LEU A 94 20.37 -10.57 -4.45
C LEU A 94 19.47 -9.39 -4.85
N ARG A 95 19.99 -8.42 -5.61
CA ARG A 95 19.20 -7.31 -6.17
C ARG A 95 18.08 -7.80 -7.06
N VAL A 96 18.35 -8.71 -8.00
CA VAL A 96 17.32 -9.27 -8.90
C VAL A 96 16.26 -10.00 -8.08
N LYS A 97 16.64 -10.81 -7.09
CA LYS A 97 15.70 -11.57 -6.26
C LYS A 97 14.81 -10.68 -5.39
N LEU A 98 15.37 -9.61 -4.80
CA LEU A 98 14.62 -8.58 -4.06
C LEU A 98 13.69 -7.74 -4.96
N LEU A 99 14.09 -7.47 -6.20
CA LEU A 99 13.35 -6.58 -7.11
C LEU A 99 12.30 -7.28 -7.98
N THR A 100 12.44 -8.59 -8.24
CA THR A 100 11.63 -9.23 -9.31
C THR A 100 10.70 -10.37 -8.88
N ILE A 101 10.99 -11.15 -7.83
CA ILE A 101 10.29 -12.44 -7.70
C ILE A 101 9.64 -12.69 -6.31
N GLU A 102 10.24 -12.31 -5.17
CA GLU A 102 9.75 -12.82 -3.86
C GLU A 102 9.47 -11.80 -2.73
N ARG A 103 9.62 -10.47 -2.93
CA ARG A 103 9.42 -9.47 -1.84
C ARG A 103 8.12 -9.63 -1.02
N PRO A 104 6.92 -9.86 -1.63
CA PRO A 104 5.69 -10.04 -0.86
C PRO A 104 5.57 -11.39 -0.12
N LEU A 105 6.48 -12.34 -0.36
CA LEU A 105 6.46 -13.69 0.22
C LEU A 105 7.47 -13.87 1.36
N LEU A 106 8.35 -12.88 1.58
CA LEU A 106 9.38 -12.93 2.61
C LEU A 106 8.83 -12.37 3.93
N SER A 107 9.13 -13.04 5.04
CA SER A 107 8.91 -12.46 6.35
C SER A 107 9.78 -11.21 6.53
N VAL A 108 9.34 -10.26 7.37
CA VAL A 108 10.11 -9.04 7.69
C VAL A 108 11.53 -9.38 8.15
N GLU A 109 11.71 -10.46 8.91
CA GLU A 109 12.99 -10.93 9.40
C GLU A 109 13.89 -11.44 8.26
N THR A 110 13.30 -12.17 7.30
CA THR A 110 14.01 -12.67 6.11
C THR A 110 14.40 -11.52 5.18
N GLU A 111 13.49 -10.57 4.94
CA GLU A 111 13.77 -9.37 4.15
C GLU A 111 14.93 -8.56 4.77
N GLN A 112 14.91 -8.37 6.09
CA GLN A 112 16.02 -7.72 6.81
C GLN A 112 17.34 -8.48 6.70
N GLN A 113 17.33 -9.82 6.76
CA GLN A 113 18.54 -10.62 6.56
C GLN A 113 19.12 -10.46 5.16
N PHE A 114 18.27 -10.43 4.12
CA PHE A 114 18.69 -10.15 2.75
C PHE A 114 19.33 -8.77 2.60
N TYR A 115 18.71 -7.73 3.17
CA TYR A 115 19.28 -6.38 3.17
C TYR A 115 20.62 -6.30 3.92
N ARG A 116 20.75 -6.93 5.09
CA ARG A 116 22.01 -7.00 5.84
C ARG A 116 23.14 -7.61 5.00
N HIS A 117 22.83 -8.69 4.28
CA HIS A 117 23.81 -9.37 3.45
C HIS A 117 24.23 -8.51 2.24
N GLN A 118 23.27 -7.86 1.59
CA GLN A 118 23.54 -6.92 0.51
C GLN A 118 24.43 -5.75 0.95
N LEU A 119 24.14 -5.17 2.13
CA LEU A 119 24.96 -4.13 2.76
C LEU A 119 26.40 -4.60 3.01
N SER A 120 26.58 -5.81 3.56
CA SER A 120 27.90 -6.38 3.80
C SER A 120 28.70 -6.62 2.50
N CYS A 121 28.05 -7.12 1.44
CA CYS A 121 28.69 -7.24 0.12
C CYS A 121 29.16 -5.87 -0.41
N THR A 122 28.36 -4.83 -0.18
CA THR A 122 28.65 -3.46 -0.62
C THR A 122 29.80 -2.84 0.18
N GLU A 123 29.84 -3.03 1.50
CA GLU A 123 30.95 -2.56 2.35
C GLU A 123 32.27 -3.26 2.02
N ASN A 124 32.23 -4.58 1.80
CA ASN A 124 33.41 -5.34 1.38
C ASN A 124 33.93 -4.85 0.02
N LEU A 125 33.04 -4.52 -0.91
CA LEU A 125 33.42 -3.92 -2.19
C LEU A 125 34.11 -2.56 -1.97
N ARG A 126 33.59 -1.69 -1.09
CA ARG A 126 34.18 -0.38 -0.75
C ARG A 126 35.55 -0.49 -0.08
N GLU A 127 35.73 -1.42 0.85
CA GLU A 127 37.04 -1.64 1.49
C GLU A 127 38.08 -2.19 0.52
N LEU A 128 37.66 -2.97 -0.48
CA LEU A 128 38.54 -3.42 -1.56
C LEU A 128 38.86 -2.29 -2.55
N GLN A 129 37.91 -1.39 -2.85
CA GLN A 129 38.11 -0.18 -3.68
C GLN A 129 39.20 0.74 -3.10
N LYS A 130 39.29 0.86 -1.76
CA LYS A 130 40.32 1.66 -1.10
C LYS A 130 41.73 1.11 -1.25
N LYS A 131 41.88 -0.19 -1.54
CA LYS A 131 43.18 -0.90 -1.55
C LYS A 131 43.79 -1.10 -2.94
N ASP A 132 43.07 -0.91 -4.03
CA ASP A 132 43.62 -0.96 -5.40
C ASP A 132 42.82 -0.10 -6.38
N SER A 133 43.48 0.91 -6.98
CA SER A 133 42.84 1.94 -7.82
C SER A 133 42.91 1.68 -9.33
N THR A 134 43.71 0.69 -9.75
CA THR A 134 44.04 0.44 -11.16
C THR A 134 42.96 -0.34 -11.93
N PHE A 135 42.22 -1.22 -11.27
CA PHE A 135 41.11 -1.99 -11.88
C PHE A 135 39.81 -1.18 -12.06
N LEU A 136 39.64 -0.10 -11.29
CA LEU A 136 38.43 0.73 -11.31
C LEU A 136 38.31 1.65 -12.54
N ARG A 137 39.35 1.75 -13.39
CA ARG A 137 39.27 2.58 -14.60
C ARG A 137 38.33 1.98 -15.65
N ASP A 138 38.27 0.67 -15.74
CA ASP A 138 37.51 -0.04 -16.78
C ASP A 138 36.07 -0.37 -16.35
N LEU A 139 35.79 -0.34 -15.04
CA LEU A 139 34.44 -0.50 -14.46
C LEU A 139 33.77 0.81 -14.03
N ARG A 140 34.47 1.96 -14.13
CA ARG A 140 33.98 3.28 -13.72
C ARG A 140 32.58 3.64 -14.27
N PRO A 141 32.27 3.42 -15.56
CA PRO A 141 30.92 3.72 -16.08
C PRO A 141 29.83 2.82 -15.48
N PHE A 142 30.18 1.59 -15.08
CA PHE A 142 29.27 0.65 -14.43
C PHE A 142 29.08 1.00 -12.95
N LEU A 143 30.13 1.46 -12.27
CA LEU A 143 30.09 1.89 -10.87
C LEU A 143 29.39 3.24 -10.69
N GLU A 144 29.60 4.21 -11.58
CA GLU A 144 28.90 5.52 -11.55
C GLU A 144 27.40 5.35 -11.81
N ALA A 145 27.01 4.49 -12.77
CA ALA A 145 25.61 4.13 -12.99
C ALA A 145 24.99 3.34 -11.83
N VAL A 146 25.81 2.61 -11.07
CA VAL A 146 25.41 1.88 -9.87
C VAL A 146 25.36 2.80 -8.65
N GLU A 147 26.22 3.81 -8.51
CA GLU A 147 26.26 4.75 -7.39
C GLU A 147 25.05 5.71 -7.37
N ASP A 148 24.67 6.24 -8.54
CA ASP A 148 23.47 7.08 -8.68
C ASP A 148 22.18 6.28 -8.42
N ASP A 149 22.10 5.04 -8.91
CA ASP A 149 20.97 4.12 -8.66
C ASP A 149 21.01 3.55 -7.22
N GLU A 150 22.19 3.39 -6.61
CA GLU A 150 22.38 2.95 -5.21
C GLU A 150 21.87 3.98 -4.20
N SER A 151 22.18 5.27 -4.39
CA SER A 151 21.67 6.31 -3.48
C SER A 151 20.14 6.37 -3.52
N LEU A 152 19.57 6.31 -4.72
CA LEU A 152 18.11 6.32 -4.92
C LEU A 152 17.44 5.06 -4.33
N GLN A 153 18.05 3.89 -4.48
CA GLN A 153 17.52 2.63 -3.94
C GLN A 153 17.69 2.51 -2.43
N TYR A 154 18.80 3.00 -1.87
CA TYR A 154 19.03 3.03 -0.44
C TYR A 154 18.07 3.99 0.26
N ASP A 155 17.84 5.17 -0.32
CA ASP A 155 16.83 6.11 0.18
C ASP A 155 15.44 5.51 0.12
N LYS A 156 15.10 4.79 -0.96
CA LYS A 156 13.85 4.05 -1.06
C LYS A 156 13.71 2.98 0.03
N ALA A 157 14.77 2.21 0.31
CA ALA A 157 14.76 1.20 1.37
C ALA A 157 14.54 1.83 2.76
N ILE A 158 15.16 2.98 3.03
CA ILE A 158 14.95 3.74 4.27
C ILE A 158 13.50 4.22 4.36
N LEU A 159 12.94 4.77 3.27
CA LEU A 159 11.55 5.21 3.23
C LEU A 159 10.57 4.06 3.46
N ASP A 160 10.79 2.92 2.83
CA ASP A 160 9.97 1.71 3.00
C ASP A 160 10.06 1.19 4.44
N TRP A 161 11.24 1.25 5.06
CA TRP A 161 11.43 0.87 6.46
C TRP A 161 10.70 1.80 7.44
N LEU A 162 10.61 3.10 7.15
CA LEU A 162 9.90 4.06 8.00
C LEU A 162 8.39 3.75 8.05
N GLY A 163 7.78 3.29 6.96
CA GLY A 163 6.37 2.89 6.97
C GLY A 163 5.71 2.81 5.60
N PRO A 164 4.41 2.51 5.56
CA PRO A 164 3.64 2.48 4.31
C PRO A 164 3.48 3.88 3.70
N ASN A 165 3.18 3.92 2.40
CA ASN A 165 2.90 5.14 1.66
C ASN A 165 1.39 5.34 1.47
N ASP A 166 0.78 6.29 2.18
CA ASP A 166 -0.66 6.57 2.06
C ASP A 166 -1.05 7.31 0.77
N PHE A 167 -0.08 7.74 -0.04
CA PHE A 167 -0.34 8.39 -1.34
C PHE A 167 -0.96 7.46 -2.39
N ASP A 168 -0.70 6.16 -2.32
CA ASP A 168 -1.34 5.21 -3.24
C ASP A 168 -2.86 5.17 -2.98
N ARG A 169 -3.26 5.14 -1.70
CA ARG A 169 -4.66 5.20 -1.28
C ARG A 169 -5.32 6.53 -1.65
N LEU A 170 -4.58 7.64 -1.62
CA LEU A 170 -5.08 8.92 -2.11
C LEU A 170 -5.45 8.84 -3.60
N ALA A 171 -4.57 8.28 -4.43
CA ALA A 171 -4.81 8.14 -5.86
C ALA A 171 -6.05 7.28 -6.14
N ASP A 172 -6.19 6.15 -5.44
CA ASP A 172 -7.35 5.27 -5.53
C ASP A 172 -8.63 6.01 -5.14
N CYS A 173 -8.63 6.71 -4.00
CA CYS A 173 -9.79 7.49 -3.56
C CYS A 173 -10.17 8.58 -4.56
N LEU A 174 -9.19 9.34 -5.06
CA LEU A 174 -9.42 10.40 -6.05
C LEU A 174 -9.97 9.85 -7.38
N SER A 175 -9.59 8.63 -7.77
CA SER A 175 -10.13 7.97 -8.96
C SER A 175 -11.62 7.64 -8.84
N LEU A 176 -12.11 7.42 -7.62
CA LEU A 176 -13.51 7.10 -7.32
C LEU A 176 -14.38 8.34 -7.11
N VAL A 177 -13.78 9.52 -6.93
CA VAL A 177 -14.49 10.79 -6.73
C VAL A 177 -15.25 11.15 -8.01
N VAL A 178 -16.55 11.41 -7.86
CA VAL A 178 -17.37 11.93 -8.96
C VAL A 178 -17.06 13.41 -9.18
N LYS A 179 -16.67 13.76 -10.40
CA LYS A 179 -16.35 15.15 -10.75
C LYS A 179 -17.55 16.06 -10.44
N GLY A 180 -17.30 17.09 -9.65
CA GLY A 180 -18.31 18.08 -9.27
C GLY A 180 -18.80 17.96 -7.82
N THR A 181 -18.59 16.82 -7.15
CA THR A 181 -18.96 16.64 -5.74
C THR A 181 -17.87 17.14 -4.79
N GLY A 182 -18.22 17.33 -3.52
CA GLY A 182 -17.31 17.61 -2.40
C GLY A 182 -16.73 19.02 -2.35
N LYS A 183 -17.03 19.87 -3.35
CA LYS A 183 -16.56 21.27 -3.40
C LYS A 183 -17.11 22.12 -2.26
N TRP A 184 -18.26 21.75 -1.72
CA TRP A 184 -18.90 22.49 -0.63
C TRP A 184 -18.01 22.57 0.62
N LEU A 185 -17.21 21.54 0.92
CA LEU A 185 -16.34 21.53 2.10
C LEU A 185 -15.21 22.55 1.92
N ILE A 186 -14.61 22.57 0.72
CA ILE A 186 -13.58 23.56 0.37
C ILE A 186 -14.17 24.97 0.47
N ASN A 187 -15.41 25.17 0.03
CA ASN A 187 -16.09 26.48 0.10
C ASN A 187 -16.70 26.78 1.47
N HIS A 188 -16.64 25.86 2.44
CA HIS A 188 -17.26 26.03 3.74
C HIS A 188 -16.53 27.11 4.55
N HIS A 189 -17.28 27.98 5.24
CA HIS A 189 -16.68 29.11 5.95
C HIS A 189 -15.64 28.67 7.00
N LEU A 190 -15.90 27.62 7.79
CA LEU A 190 -14.91 27.08 8.75
C LEU A 190 -13.65 26.53 8.07
N PHE A 191 -13.77 25.97 6.87
CA PHE A 191 -12.61 25.50 6.12
C PHE A 191 -11.77 26.69 5.63
N GLN A 192 -12.43 27.75 5.16
CA GLN A 192 -11.78 28.99 4.74
C GLN A 192 -11.12 29.74 5.91
N GLU A 193 -11.74 29.74 7.09
CA GLU A 193 -11.12 30.31 8.29
C GLU A 193 -9.88 29.51 8.73
N TRP A 194 -9.97 28.19 8.68
CA TRP A 194 -8.86 27.29 9.01
C TRP A 194 -7.69 27.44 8.02
N ILE A 195 -7.94 27.47 6.71
CA ILE A 195 -6.87 27.65 5.71
C ILE A 195 -6.17 29.02 5.85
N GLN A 196 -6.92 30.07 6.22
CA GLN A 196 -6.39 31.40 6.50
C GLN A 196 -5.58 31.47 7.81
N GLY A 197 -5.60 30.41 8.63
CA GLY A 197 -4.83 30.33 9.88
C GLY A 197 -5.53 30.92 11.11
N LYS A 198 -6.84 31.19 11.04
CA LYS A 198 -7.63 31.57 12.23
C LYS A 198 -7.70 30.41 13.24
N HIS A 199 -7.65 29.19 12.72
CA HIS A 199 -7.61 27.95 13.49
C HIS A 199 -6.52 27.05 12.91
N GLN A 200 -5.82 26.31 13.76
CA GLN A 200 -4.85 25.30 13.30
C GLN A 200 -5.48 23.92 13.16
N GLU A 201 -6.63 23.67 13.76
CA GLU A 201 -7.30 22.37 13.75
C GLU A 201 -8.74 22.52 13.24
N LEU A 202 -9.20 21.58 12.43
CA LEU A 202 -10.58 21.50 11.93
C LEU A 202 -11.10 20.07 12.03
N TRP A 203 -12.23 19.88 12.71
CA TRP A 203 -12.88 18.58 12.82
C TRP A 203 -14.05 18.45 11.86
N CYS A 204 -14.19 17.30 11.23
CA CYS A 204 -15.26 16.99 10.29
C CYS A 204 -15.97 15.70 10.73
N PHE A 205 -17.19 15.83 11.23
CA PHE A 205 -17.98 14.70 11.73
C PHE A 205 -18.97 14.21 10.70
N GLY A 206 -19.13 12.90 10.59
CA GLY A 206 -20.11 12.31 9.69
C GLY A 206 -20.44 10.86 10.02
N ILE A 207 -21.67 10.45 9.76
CA ILE A 207 -22.08 9.05 9.90
C ILE A 207 -21.42 8.15 8.83
N PRO A 208 -21.41 6.82 8.99
CA PRO A 208 -20.90 5.92 7.96
C PRO A 208 -21.59 6.13 6.61
N GLY A 209 -20.83 6.11 5.51
CA GLY A 209 -21.38 6.29 4.16
C GLY A 209 -21.72 7.73 3.75
N SER A 210 -21.43 8.73 4.60
CA SER A 210 -21.60 10.17 4.28
C SER A 210 -20.52 10.76 3.36
N GLY A 211 -19.47 10.00 3.03
CA GLY A 211 -18.42 10.45 2.12
C GLY A 211 -17.19 11.11 2.78
N LYS A 212 -17.00 10.96 4.11
CA LYS A 212 -15.83 11.51 4.85
C LYS A 212 -14.49 11.27 4.15
N THR A 213 -14.17 10.02 3.83
CA THR A 213 -12.91 9.63 3.16
C THR A 213 -12.75 10.28 1.80
N MET A 214 -13.85 10.43 1.04
CA MET A 214 -13.80 11.12 -0.26
C MET A 214 -13.52 12.61 -0.07
N LEU A 215 -14.17 13.25 0.90
CA LEU A 215 -13.93 14.66 1.24
C LEU A 215 -12.49 14.89 1.73
N ALA A 216 -11.98 14.05 2.63
CA ALA A 216 -10.59 14.10 3.11
C ALA A 216 -9.59 13.97 1.95
N SER A 217 -9.82 13.03 1.05
CA SER A 217 -8.99 12.80 -0.14
C SER A 217 -9.06 13.99 -1.11
N GLN A 218 -10.23 14.60 -1.29
CA GLN A 218 -10.37 15.81 -2.11
C GLN A 218 -9.66 17.02 -1.48
N VAL A 219 -9.69 17.17 -0.16
CA VAL A 219 -8.92 18.20 0.57
C VAL A 219 -7.42 17.98 0.37
N ALA A 220 -6.93 16.75 0.52
CA ALA A 220 -5.55 16.38 0.25
C ALA A 220 -5.14 16.70 -1.19
N GLY A 221 -5.95 16.30 -2.18
CA GLY A 221 -5.71 16.58 -3.59
C GLY A 221 -5.76 18.08 -3.93
N TYR A 222 -6.62 18.85 -3.27
CA TYR A 222 -6.66 20.31 -3.39
C TYR A 222 -5.34 20.93 -2.94
N PHE A 223 -4.78 20.50 -1.82
CA PHE A 223 -3.49 21.00 -1.34
C PHE A 223 -2.33 20.59 -2.24
N HIS A 224 -2.34 19.37 -2.75
CA HIS A 224 -1.28 18.90 -3.64
C HIS A 224 -1.25 19.66 -4.97
N SER A 225 -2.40 20.11 -5.48
CA SER A 225 -2.52 20.76 -6.79
C SER A 225 -2.38 22.29 -6.78
N ILE A 226 -2.83 22.97 -5.72
CA ILE A 226 -2.95 24.44 -5.69
C ILE A 226 -1.88 25.10 -4.81
N LEU A 227 -1.30 24.37 -3.86
CA LEU A 227 -0.49 24.95 -2.79
C LEU A 227 0.97 24.49 -2.75
N SER A 228 1.53 23.95 -3.83
CA SER A 228 2.99 23.69 -3.89
C SER A 228 3.76 25.01 -3.66
N PRO A 229 4.73 25.07 -2.72
CA PRO A 229 5.52 23.98 -2.14
C PRO A 229 5.13 23.54 -0.71
N ASN A 230 3.85 23.53 -0.35
CA ASN A 230 3.40 23.07 0.97
C ASN A 230 3.53 21.56 1.18
N LEU A 231 3.77 21.16 2.43
CA LEU A 231 3.87 19.76 2.84
C LEU A 231 2.47 19.22 3.16
N VAL A 232 2.05 18.15 2.48
CA VAL A 232 0.73 17.54 2.67
C VAL A 232 0.90 16.11 3.15
N LEU A 233 0.59 15.86 4.41
CA LEU A 233 0.75 14.55 5.03
C LEU A 233 -0.62 13.91 5.29
N LEU A 234 -0.72 12.61 5.05
CA LEU A 234 -1.96 11.86 5.08
C LEU A 234 -1.86 10.72 6.08
N VAL A 235 -2.96 10.48 6.78
CA VAL A 235 -3.15 9.29 7.62
C VAL A 235 -4.53 8.75 7.32
N TYR A 236 -4.61 7.59 6.67
CA TYR A 236 -5.89 6.90 6.52
C TYR A 236 -6.05 5.84 7.61
N CYS A 237 -6.78 6.18 8.67
CA CYS A 237 -7.08 5.24 9.74
C CYS A 237 -7.95 4.09 9.21
N ASN A 238 -7.68 2.89 9.71
CA ASN A 238 -8.38 1.68 9.30
C ASN A 238 -8.43 0.69 10.47
N VAL A 239 -9.64 0.29 10.87
CA VAL A 239 -9.84 -0.68 11.97
C VAL A 239 -9.06 -1.98 11.71
N ARG A 240 -8.97 -2.39 10.44
CA ARG A 240 -8.28 -3.64 10.04
C ARG A 240 -6.77 -3.57 10.21
N ASP A 241 -6.19 -2.37 10.21
CA ASP A 241 -4.76 -2.15 10.43
C ASP A 241 -4.46 -1.80 11.90
N SER A 242 -5.40 -2.01 12.82
CA SER A 242 -5.30 -1.56 14.21
C SER A 242 -4.05 -2.03 14.97
N THR A 243 -3.50 -3.19 14.64
CA THR A 243 -2.25 -3.72 15.21
C THR A 243 -1.00 -3.04 14.64
N ARG A 244 -1.11 -2.50 13.42
CA ARG A 244 -0.03 -1.78 12.71
C ARG A 244 -0.11 -0.27 12.93
N GLN A 245 -1.31 0.30 13.07
CA GLN A 245 -1.55 1.73 13.28
C GLN A 245 -1.41 2.13 14.76
N THR A 246 -0.23 1.85 15.32
CA THR A 246 0.18 2.42 16.61
C THR A 246 0.58 3.88 16.43
N ALA A 247 0.53 4.68 17.50
CA ALA A 247 0.98 6.08 17.46
C ALA A 247 2.42 6.21 16.91
N ASN A 248 3.31 5.27 17.28
CA ASN A 248 4.67 5.23 16.76
C ASN A 248 4.72 5.06 15.24
N ASN A 249 3.99 4.08 14.69
CA ASN A 249 3.99 3.83 13.25
C ASN A 249 3.33 4.96 12.46
N ILE A 250 2.29 5.60 13.00
CA ILE A 250 1.66 6.76 12.35
C ILE A 250 2.66 7.93 12.26
N ILE A 251 3.35 8.28 13.35
CA ILE A 251 4.36 9.35 13.35
C ILE A 251 5.52 9.00 12.39
N ARG A 252 5.93 7.73 12.31
CA ARG A 252 6.95 7.29 11.34
C ARG A 252 6.48 7.42 9.90
N GLY A 253 5.22 7.07 9.62
CA GLY A 253 4.59 7.25 8.30
C GLY A 253 4.52 8.72 7.89
N LEU A 254 4.18 9.62 8.83
CA LEU A 254 4.22 11.06 8.60
C LEU A 254 5.65 11.55 8.30
N LEU A 255 6.65 11.06 9.03
CA LEU A 255 8.06 11.38 8.79
C LEU A 255 8.53 10.91 7.42
N ARG A 256 8.17 9.69 7.02
CA ARG A 256 8.43 9.17 5.68
C ARG A 256 7.88 10.10 4.60
N GLN A 257 6.61 10.49 4.71
CA GLN A 257 5.95 11.38 3.75
C GLN A 257 6.62 12.76 3.71
N ALA A 258 7.02 13.30 4.86
CA ALA A 258 7.74 14.57 4.94
C ALA A 258 9.09 14.52 4.21
N ILE A 259 9.88 13.47 4.44
CA ILE A 259 11.18 13.28 3.77
C ILE A 259 11.00 13.10 2.26
N GLN A 260 10.00 12.31 1.86
CA GLN A 260 9.74 12.02 0.45
C GLN A 260 9.35 13.29 -0.33
N GLN A 261 8.57 14.19 0.27
CA GLN A 261 8.17 15.45 -0.37
C GLN A 261 9.27 16.50 -0.36
N ASP A 262 10.03 16.60 0.74
CA ASP A 262 11.15 17.54 0.83
C ASP A 262 12.33 17.14 -0.05
N GLY A 263 12.42 15.86 -0.44
CA GLY A 263 13.57 15.29 -1.16
C GLY A 263 14.86 15.24 -0.34
N ASN A 264 14.80 15.54 0.96
CA ASN A 264 15.97 15.63 1.84
C ASN A 264 15.86 14.62 2.99
N MET A 265 16.76 13.63 2.97
CA MET A 265 16.88 12.57 3.97
C MET A 265 17.95 12.93 5.02
N PRO A 266 17.54 13.22 6.28
CA PRO A 266 18.48 13.50 7.36
C PRO A 266 19.43 12.34 7.64
N ASN A 267 20.71 12.65 7.93
CA ASN A 267 21.73 11.65 8.23
C ASN A 267 21.39 10.83 9.48
N GLU A 268 20.70 11.41 10.47
CA GLU A 268 20.28 10.68 11.67
C GLU A 268 19.38 9.48 11.34
N ILE A 269 18.56 9.59 10.29
CA ILE A 269 17.66 8.51 9.87
C ILE A 269 18.44 7.39 9.20
N ARG A 270 19.48 7.71 8.44
CA ARG A 270 20.40 6.71 7.86
C ARG A 270 21.06 5.90 8.97
N VAL A 271 21.55 6.56 10.00
CA VAL A 271 22.13 5.90 11.20
C VAL A 271 21.10 5.00 11.89
N TRP A 272 19.86 5.47 12.07
CA TRP A 272 18.81 4.62 12.68
C TRP A 272 18.47 3.41 11.83
N PHE A 273 18.47 3.55 10.51
CA PHE A 273 18.25 2.44 9.59
C PHE A 273 19.38 1.41 9.71
N GLU A 274 20.64 1.85 9.73
CA GLU A 274 21.80 0.98 9.94
C GLU A 274 21.73 0.24 11.29
N ASP A 275 21.41 0.94 12.37
CA ASP A 275 21.22 0.35 13.71
C ASP A 275 20.04 -0.64 13.74
N ALA A 276 18.95 -0.33 13.04
CA ALA A 276 17.82 -1.24 12.90
C ALA A 276 18.21 -2.51 12.15
N MET A 277 18.94 -2.36 11.05
CA MET A 277 19.47 -3.48 10.28
C MET A 277 20.53 -4.25 11.04
N LYS A 278 21.27 -3.67 11.98
CA LYS A 278 22.30 -4.40 12.73
C LYS A 278 21.72 -5.11 13.96
N TYR A 279 20.90 -4.40 14.73
CA TYR A 279 20.48 -4.79 16.07
C TYR A 279 19.00 -5.17 16.19
N ASN A 280 18.24 -5.17 15.07
CA ASN A 280 16.79 -5.33 15.06
C ASN A 280 16.07 -4.36 16.02
N SER A 281 16.52 -3.10 16.01
CA SER A 281 15.98 -2.05 16.87
C SER A 281 15.09 -1.10 16.08
N LEU A 282 14.07 -0.54 16.72
CA LEU A 282 13.25 0.53 16.14
C LEU A 282 13.53 1.85 16.86
N PRO A 283 13.55 2.99 16.15
CA PRO A 283 13.68 4.27 16.80
C PRO A 283 12.48 4.50 17.73
N THR A 284 12.76 5.09 18.89
CA THR A 284 11.72 5.41 19.87
C THR A 284 10.84 6.54 19.37
N LEU A 285 9.57 6.56 19.79
CA LEU A 285 8.62 7.62 19.43
C LEU A 285 9.21 9.02 19.68
N SER A 286 9.91 9.24 20.80
CA SER A 286 10.54 10.52 21.11
C SER A 286 11.58 10.96 20.08
N LYS A 287 12.41 10.02 19.57
CA LYS A 287 13.40 10.31 18.52
C LYS A 287 12.71 10.70 17.22
N ILE A 288 11.71 9.93 16.80
CA ILE A 288 10.99 10.17 15.53
C ILE A 288 10.23 11.50 15.59
N LYS A 289 9.56 11.79 16.71
CA LYS A 289 8.90 13.09 16.95
C LYS A 289 9.86 14.25 16.84
N ALA A 290 11.04 14.16 17.46
CA ALA A 290 12.03 15.24 17.43
C ALA A 290 12.43 15.62 16.00
N VAL A 291 12.63 14.61 15.12
CA VAL A 291 12.99 14.86 13.71
C VAL A 291 11.80 15.40 12.91
N LEU A 292 10.61 14.80 13.06
CA LEU A 292 9.41 15.26 12.36
C LEU A 292 9.04 16.70 12.73
N PHE A 293 9.00 17.00 14.02
CA PHE A 293 8.64 18.32 14.53
C PHE A 293 9.75 19.34 14.25
N GLY A 294 11.02 18.94 14.29
CA GLY A 294 12.13 19.77 13.81
C GLY A 294 11.96 20.20 12.35
N LYS A 295 11.44 19.32 11.48
CA LYS A 295 11.08 19.69 10.10
C LYS A 295 9.92 20.68 10.04
N PHE A 296 8.87 20.49 10.83
CA PHE A 296 7.73 21.41 10.88
C PHE A 296 8.12 22.82 11.34
N ARG A 297 9.01 22.92 12.34
CA ARG A 297 9.49 24.20 12.87
C ARG A 297 10.49 24.91 11.96
N SER A 298 11.25 24.16 11.16
CA SER A 298 12.27 24.72 10.25
C SER A 298 11.72 25.11 8.87
N THR A 299 10.57 24.56 8.47
CA THR A 299 9.95 24.93 7.18
C THR A 299 9.25 26.28 7.26
N LYS A 300 9.37 27.07 6.18
CA LYS A 300 8.60 28.31 5.98
C LYS A 300 7.26 28.05 5.29
N ASN A 301 7.08 26.86 4.73
CA ASN A 301 5.87 26.48 4.00
C ASN A 301 4.80 26.02 4.99
N SER A 302 3.54 26.08 4.58
CA SER A 302 2.46 25.52 5.39
C SER A 302 2.53 24.00 5.39
N VAL A 303 2.26 23.39 6.54
CA VAL A 303 2.19 21.93 6.70
C VAL A 303 0.74 21.57 6.98
N TYR A 304 0.17 20.69 6.16
CA TYR A 304 -1.19 20.20 6.31
C TYR A 304 -1.16 18.71 6.62
N ILE A 305 -1.78 18.30 7.72
CA ILE A 305 -1.98 16.89 8.07
C ILE A 305 -3.48 16.57 7.92
N VAL A 306 -3.81 15.61 7.07
CA VAL A 306 -5.16 15.09 6.89
C VAL A 306 -5.26 13.72 7.55
N ILE A 307 -6.07 13.61 8.61
CA ILE A 307 -6.33 12.35 9.32
C ILE A 307 -7.75 11.91 8.99
N ASP A 308 -7.89 10.85 8.19
CA ASP A 308 -9.19 10.30 7.82
C ASP A 308 -9.57 9.13 8.74
N GLY A 309 -10.74 9.23 9.38
CA GLY A 309 -11.35 8.13 10.14
C GLY A 309 -10.74 7.89 11.52
N LEU A 310 -10.45 8.93 12.31
CA LEU A 310 -9.79 8.76 13.63
C LEU A 310 -10.54 7.79 14.58
N ASP A 311 -11.85 7.64 14.43
CA ASP A 311 -12.66 6.66 15.16
C ASP A 311 -12.30 5.19 14.87
N GLU A 312 -11.67 4.94 13.72
CA GLU A 312 -11.23 3.62 13.30
C GLU A 312 -9.95 3.15 13.99
N LEU A 313 -9.23 4.05 14.67
CA LEU A 313 -8.12 3.66 15.53
C LEU A 313 -8.64 3.07 16.85
N GLN A 314 -7.87 2.12 17.37
CA GLN A 314 -8.05 1.62 18.73
C GLN A 314 -7.97 2.79 19.73
N PRO A 315 -8.78 2.79 20.81
CA PRO A 315 -8.84 3.90 21.75
C PRO A 315 -7.47 4.38 22.25
N GLN A 316 -6.55 3.45 22.58
CA GLN A 316 -5.21 3.80 23.02
C GLN A 316 -4.36 4.52 21.97
N ASN A 317 -4.58 4.27 20.68
CA ASN A 317 -3.81 4.88 19.59
C ASN A 317 -4.38 6.24 19.15
N ARG A 318 -5.58 6.61 19.61
CA ARG A 318 -6.19 7.92 19.34
C ARG A 318 -5.43 9.07 20.00
N GLU A 319 -4.54 8.77 20.96
CA GLU A 319 -3.59 9.73 21.56
C GLU A 319 -2.69 10.43 20.53
N ILE A 320 -2.60 9.89 19.30
CA ILE A 320 -1.92 10.53 18.18
C ILE A 320 -2.37 11.98 17.97
N ILE A 321 -3.65 12.29 18.19
CA ILE A 321 -4.14 13.66 18.03
C ILE A 321 -3.55 14.58 19.11
N THR A 322 -3.42 14.09 20.35
CA THR A 322 -2.79 14.82 21.45
C THR A 322 -1.31 15.06 21.16
N ILE A 323 -0.60 14.04 20.67
CA ILE A 323 0.81 14.15 20.27
C ILE A 323 1.02 15.23 19.21
N LEU A 324 0.11 15.33 18.23
CA LEU A 324 0.20 16.35 17.18
C LEU A 324 -0.22 17.74 17.67
N ARG A 325 -1.16 17.83 18.63
CA ARG A 325 -1.57 19.09 19.26
C ARG A 325 -0.46 19.74 20.06
N ASP A 326 0.38 18.95 20.72
CA ASP A 326 1.57 19.46 21.41
C ASP A 326 2.47 20.28 20.47
N GLU A 327 2.47 19.94 19.17
CA GLU A 327 3.26 20.63 18.15
C GLU A 327 2.54 21.84 17.53
N LEU A 328 1.21 21.91 17.59
CA LEU A 328 0.46 23.05 17.04
C LEU A 328 0.88 24.37 17.70
N ALA A 329 1.12 24.35 19.01
CA ALA A 329 1.53 25.54 19.77
C ALA A 329 2.92 26.06 19.37
N GLU A 330 3.81 25.18 18.93
CA GLU A 330 5.19 25.51 18.56
C GLU A 330 5.33 25.82 17.06
N SER A 331 4.40 25.34 16.23
CA SER A 331 4.45 25.43 14.77
C SER A 331 3.22 26.16 14.20
N SER A 332 3.31 27.49 14.05
CA SER A 332 2.23 28.33 13.48
C SER A 332 1.83 27.98 12.03
N THR A 333 2.72 27.31 11.29
CA THR A 333 2.49 26.86 9.91
C THR A 333 1.74 25.52 9.83
N LEU A 334 1.69 24.78 10.93
CA LEU A 334 1.08 23.46 11.01
C LEU A 334 -0.45 23.57 11.15
N ARG A 335 -1.14 22.83 10.30
CA ARG A 335 -2.60 22.74 10.26
C ARG A 335 -3.04 21.28 10.15
N ILE A 336 -4.05 20.90 10.93
CA ILE A 336 -4.58 19.54 11.01
C ILE A 336 -6.06 19.57 10.66
N ILE A 337 -6.48 18.64 9.80
CA ILE A 337 -7.90 18.34 9.57
C ILE A 337 -8.15 16.88 9.91
N VAL A 338 -9.21 16.62 10.67
CA VAL A 338 -9.58 15.29 11.15
C VAL A 338 -10.98 14.95 10.68
N THR A 339 -11.17 13.76 10.13
CA THR A 339 -12.51 13.19 9.94
C THR A 339 -12.77 12.07 10.94
N SER A 340 -14.00 12.00 11.46
CA SER A 340 -14.41 10.89 12.33
C SER A 340 -15.93 10.74 12.42
N ARG A 341 -16.38 9.66 13.06
CA ARG A 341 -17.74 9.55 13.60
C ARG A 341 -17.87 10.32 14.92
N PRO A 342 -19.06 10.86 15.25
CA PRO A 342 -19.32 11.49 16.55
C PRO A 342 -19.53 10.42 17.62
N THR A 343 -18.46 9.76 18.08
CA THR A 343 -18.50 8.80 19.19
C THR A 343 -18.01 9.41 20.49
N ASP A 344 -18.44 8.85 21.62
CA ASP A 344 -18.00 9.26 22.95
C ASP A 344 -16.46 9.23 23.08
N GLY A 345 -15.90 10.23 23.76
CA GLY A 345 -14.45 10.49 23.84
C GLY A 345 -13.85 11.28 22.67
N LEU A 346 -14.33 11.11 21.43
CA LEU A 346 -13.90 11.93 20.30
C LEU A 346 -14.55 13.31 20.30
N VAL A 347 -15.81 13.38 20.75
CA VAL A 347 -16.51 14.65 20.97
C VAL A 347 -15.73 15.51 21.98
N GLU A 348 -15.30 14.91 23.09
CA GLU A 348 -14.49 15.58 24.11
C GLU A 348 -13.17 16.10 23.53
N LEU A 349 -12.46 15.25 22.76
CA LEU A 349 -11.23 15.64 22.08
C LEU A 349 -11.46 16.82 21.13
N SER A 350 -12.62 16.93 20.48
CA SER A 350 -12.91 18.00 19.53
C SER A 350 -13.37 19.32 20.15
N SER A 351 -13.68 19.36 21.46
CA SER A 351 -14.42 20.47 22.09
C SER A 351 -13.82 21.87 21.91
N ASN A 352 -12.50 21.97 21.68
CA ASN A 352 -11.79 23.23 21.50
C ASN A 352 -11.49 23.57 20.04
N SER A 353 -11.96 22.76 19.09
CA SER A 353 -11.73 22.94 17.66
C SER A 353 -13.02 23.30 16.93
N PRO A 354 -12.97 24.14 15.88
CA PRO A 354 -14.10 24.30 14.98
C PRO A 354 -14.48 22.94 14.38
N ALA A 355 -15.79 22.67 14.32
CA ALA A 355 -16.33 21.41 13.86
C ALA A 355 -17.34 21.62 12.72
N VAL A 356 -17.19 20.84 11.66
CA VAL A 356 -18.12 20.75 10.54
C VAL A 356 -18.91 19.45 10.68
N ASP A 357 -20.22 19.55 10.84
CA ASP A 357 -21.10 18.40 10.72
C ASP A 357 -21.43 18.14 9.24
N ILE A 358 -20.79 17.13 8.66
CA ILE A 358 -21.02 16.70 7.27
C ILE A 358 -22.48 16.27 7.08
N ASN A 359 -23.10 15.65 8.09
CA ASN A 359 -24.48 15.16 7.99
C ASN A 359 -25.46 16.30 7.75
N ALA A 360 -25.24 17.44 8.41
CA ALA A 360 -26.04 18.65 8.25
C ALA A 360 -25.92 19.28 6.84
N GLN A 361 -24.94 18.86 6.05
CA GLN A 361 -24.68 19.34 4.68
C GLN A 361 -25.15 18.36 3.60
N LEU A 362 -25.42 17.09 3.95
CA LEU A 362 -25.84 16.06 2.98
C LEU A 362 -27.13 16.42 2.23
N SER A 363 -28.07 17.13 2.88
CA SER A 363 -29.33 17.56 2.27
C SER A 363 -29.28 18.94 1.61
N LYS A 364 -28.22 19.73 1.86
CA LYS A 364 -28.07 21.10 1.36
C LYS A 364 -27.28 21.18 0.06
N THR A 365 -26.61 20.09 -0.30
CA THR A 365 -25.70 20.02 -1.44
C THR A 365 -26.31 19.18 -2.55
N ASP A 366 -26.04 19.56 -3.81
CA ASP A 366 -26.44 18.76 -4.98
C ASP A 366 -25.52 17.55 -5.22
N ASP A 367 -24.54 17.33 -4.35
CA ASP A 367 -23.53 16.28 -4.49
C ASP A 367 -24.14 14.90 -4.65
N LEU A 368 -25.19 14.57 -3.88
CA LEU A 368 -25.85 13.28 -3.98
C LEU A 368 -26.55 13.12 -5.34
N ARG A 369 -27.19 14.18 -5.85
CA ARG A 369 -27.83 14.18 -7.18
C ARG A 369 -26.79 14.00 -8.28
N ILE A 370 -25.68 14.74 -8.22
CA ILE A 370 -24.55 14.61 -9.15
C ILE A 370 -24.00 13.17 -9.11
N PHE A 371 -23.78 12.61 -7.92
CA PHE A 371 -23.31 11.25 -7.74
C PHE A 371 -24.25 10.21 -8.33
N VAL A 372 -25.54 10.28 -8.02
CA VAL A 372 -26.57 9.36 -8.52
C VAL A 372 -26.65 9.42 -10.05
N SER A 373 -26.70 10.63 -10.61
CA SER A 373 -26.77 10.80 -12.06
C SER A 373 -25.53 10.26 -12.77
N ALA A 374 -24.33 10.50 -12.21
CA ALA A 374 -23.09 9.93 -12.74
C ALA A 374 -23.07 8.40 -12.68
N LYS A 375 -23.49 7.80 -11.56
CA LYS A 375 -23.57 6.35 -11.39
C LYS A 375 -24.56 5.69 -12.36
N ILE A 376 -25.73 6.31 -12.58
CA ILE A 376 -26.71 5.82 -13.56
C ILE A 376 -26.17 5.98 -14.99
N THR A 377 -25.49 7.09 -15.30
CA THR A 377 -24.88 7.33 -16.62
C THR A 377 -23.81 6.29 -16.94
N ASN A 378 -22.96 5.96 -15.98
CA ASN A 378 -21.87 5.01 -16.15
C ASN A 378 -22.34 3.55 -16.16
N ASN A 379 -23.58 3.28 -15.77
CA ASN A 379 -24.15 1.94 -15.78
C ASN A 379 -24.81 1.62 -17.14
N LYS A 380 -24.06 0.91 -18.00
CA LYS A 380 -24.53 0.55 -19.35
C LYS A 380 -25.85 -0.22 -19.36
N HIS A 381 -26.12 -1.03 -18.34
CA HIS A 381 -27.35 -1.82 -18.27
C HIS A 381 -28.56 -0.94 -17.98
N LEU A 382 -28.47 -0.07 -16.97
CA LEU A 382 -29.51 0.92 -16.67
C LEU A 382 -29.73 1.86 -17.86
N GLN A 383 -28.67 2.32 -18.53
CA GLN A 383 -28.80 3.13 -19.74
C GLN A 383 -29.59 2.43 -20.85
N ARG A 384 -29.41 1.11 -21.05
CA ARG A 384 -30.21 0.35 -22.03
C ARG A 384 -31.68 0.25 -21.64
N ILE A 385 -31.98 0.02 -20.37
CA ILE A 385 -33.37 -0.11 -19.88
C ILE A 385 -34.10 1.23 -19.94
N ILE A 386 -33.43 2.29 -19.49
CA ILE A 386 -33.95 3.67 -19.53
C ILE A 386 -34.10 4.12 -20.99
N GLY A 387 -33.07 3.91 -21.81
CA GLY A 387 -33.04 4.39 -23.19
C GLY A 387 -33.16 5.91 -23.24
N SER A 388 -34.00 6.43 -24.14
CA SER A 388 -34.26 7.87 -24.32
C SER A 388 -35.38 8.43 -23.41
N ASP A 389 -35.89 7.64 -22.45
CA ASP A 389 -36.98 8.05 -21.56
C ASP A 389 -36.44 8.91 -20.41
N SER A 390 -36.42 10.23 -20.62
CA SER A 390 -35.92 11.19 -19.63
C SER A 390 -36.79 11.24 -18.36
N ALA A 391 -38.10 11.04 -18.49
CA ALA A 391 -39.01 11.05 -17.35
C ALA A 391 -38.77 9.86 -16.43
N LEU A 392 -38.54 8.66 -17.00
CA LEU A 392 -38.16 7.48 -16.22
C LEU A 392 -36.81 7.68 -15.53
N ARG A 393 -35.85 8.34 -16.18
CA ARG A 393 -34.55 8.64 -15.58
C ARG A 393 -34.70 9.55 -14.35
N GLU A 394 -35.42 10.65 -14.50
CA GLU A 394 -35.67 11.61 -13.43
C GLU A 394 -36.40 10.95 -12.25
N GLU A 395 -37.41 10.13 -12.55
CA GLU A 395 -38.14 9.37 -11.53
C GLU A 395 -37.19 8.45 -10.73
N ILE A 396 -36.27 7.75 -11.39
CA ILE A 396 -35.31 6.88 -10.70
C ILE A 396 -34.32 7.69 -9.87
N GLU A 397 -33.77 8.77 -10.43
CA GLU A 397 -32.82 9.66 -9.73
C GLU A 397 -33.45 10.20 -8.44
N ASP A 398 -34.65 10.77 -8.52
CA ASP A 398 -35.34 11.33 -7.36
C ASP A 398 -35.68 10.26 -6.32
N ARG A 399 -36.13 9.08 -6.74
CA ARG A 399 -36.43 7.99 -5.81
C ARG A 399 -35.20 7.48 -5.09
N VAL A 400 -34.07 7.33 -5.79
CA VAL A 400 -32.80 6.94 -5.17
C VAL A 400 -32.36 8.02 -4.18
N ILE A 401 -32.43 9.30 -4.54
CA ILE A 401 -32.03 10.41 -3.65
C ILE A 401 -32.86 10.41 -2.37
N ILE A 402 -34.20 10.34 -2.50
CA ILE A 402 -35.13 10.32 -1.36
C ILE A 402 -34.87 9.11 -0.46
N SER A 403 -34.78 7.91 -1.04
CA SER A 403 -34.54 6.69 -0.28
C SER A 403 -33.19 6.69 0.43
N SER A 404 -32.16 7.29 -0.18
CA SER A 404 -30.80 7.26 0.36
C SER A 404 -30.62 8.14 1.60
N LYS A 405 -31.56 9.05 1.90
CA LYS A 405 -31.51 9.95 3.07
C LYS A 405 -30.17 10.69 3.20
N GLY A 406 -29.58 11.10 2.07
CA GLY A 406 -28.29 11.78 2.04
C GLY A 406 -27.05 10.87 1.99
N LEU A 407 -27.19 9.54 2.15
CA LEU A 407 -26.06 8.61 2.22
C LEU A 407 -25.61 8.12 0.84
N PHE A 408 -24.37 8.41 0.48
CA PHE A 408 -23.78 7.99 -0.80
C PHE A 408 -23.66 6.47 -0.92
N LEU A 409 -23.27 5.79 0.17
CA LEU A 409 -23.19 4.32 0.18
C LEU A 409 -24.56 3.69 -0.07
N PHE A 410 -25.61 4.24 0.53
CA PHE A 410 -26.97 3.76 0.32
C PHE A 410 -27.40 3.97 -1.13
N ALA A 411 -27.15 5.16 -1.70
CA ALA A 411 -27.43 5.43 -3.10
C ALA A 411 -26.73 4.44 -4.05
N ALA A 412 -25.45 4.13 -3.79
CA ALA A 412 -24.69 3.17 -4.57
C ALA A 412 -25.33 1.76 -4.54
N LEU A 413 -25.67 1.28 -3.34
CA LEU A 413 -26.32 -0.03 -3.16
C LEU A 413 -27.70 -0.10 -3.81
N LEU A 414 -28.48 1.00 -3.76
CA LEU A 414 -29.77 1.07 -4.44
C LEU A 414 -29.62 1.01 -5.95
N ILE A 415 -28.68 1.75 -6.52
CA ILE A 415 -28.42 1.74 -7.97
C ILE A 415 -27.98 0.35 -8.42
N GLU A 416 -27.12 -0.31 -7.66
CA GLU A 416 -26.70 -1.70 -7.93
C GLU A 416 -27.89 -2.66 -7.91
N LYS A 417 -28.76 -2.56 -6.89
CA LYS A 417 -29.99 -3.35 -6.82
C LYS A 417 -30.89 -3.09 -8.04
N LEU A 418 -31.08 -1.84 -8.43
CA LEU A 418 -31.86 -1.48 -9.62
C LEU A 418 -31.23 -1.98 -10.92
N SER A 419 -29.92 -2.17 -10.94
CA SER A 419 -29.19 -2.70 -12.09
C SER A 419 -29.39 -4.20 -12.29
N SER A 420 -29.99 -4.91 -11.33
CA SER A 420 -30.24 -6.36 -11.45
C SER A 420 -31.55 -6.73 -12.15
N VAL A 421 -32.40 -5.74 -12.47
CA VAL A 421 -33.67 -5.98 -13.18
C VAL A 421 -33.49 -5.88 -14.70
N ASN A 422 -34.39 -6.51 -15.49
CA ASN A 422 -34.24 -6.61 -16.95
C ASN A 422 -35.26 -5.80 -17.74
N THR A 423 -36.32 -5.30 -17.09
CA THR A 423 -37.41 -4.58 -17.77
C THR A 423 -37.76 -3.29 -17.05
N ARG A 424 -38.31 -2.31 -17.79
CA ARG A 424 -38.79 -1.05 -17.19
C ARG A 424 -39.84 -1.28 -16.11
N GLN A 425 -40.74 -2.24 -16.29
CA GLN A 425 -41.77 -2.53 -15.28
C GLN A 425 -41.18 -3.14 -14.00
N GLN A 426 -40.20 -4.04 -14.12
CA GLN A 426 -39.46 -4.55 -12.96
C GLN A 426 -38.67 -3.44 -12.26
N LEU A 427 -38.08 -2.52 -13.04
CA LEU A 427 -37.38 -1.34 -12.51
C LEU A 427 -38.34 -0.48 -11.68
N ARG A 428 -39.53 -0.17 -12.22
CA ARG A 428 -40.61 0.54 -11.51
C ARG A 428 -41.00 -0.11 -10.20
N LYS A 429 -41.19 -1.43 -10.22
CA LYS A 429 -41.52 -2.21 -9.02
C LYS A 429 -40.37 -2.23 -8.01
N ALA A 430 -39.12 -2.25 -8.46
CA ALA A 430 -37.95 -2.38 -7.61
C ALA A 430 -37.66 -1.14 -6.75
N TYR A 431 -37.83 0.09 -7.29
CA TYR A 431 -37.68 1.31 -6.48
C TYR A 431 -38.96 1.68 -5.71
N GLN A 432 -40.12 1.14 -6.07
CA GLN A 432 -41.34 1.25 -5.25
C GLN A 432 -41.27 0.40 -3.98
N THR A 433 -40.61 -0.75 -4.05
CA THR A 433 -40.39 -1.68 -2.92
C THR A 433 -39.03 -1.49 -2.24
N SER A 434 -38.41 -0.33 -2.45
CA SER A 434 -37.07 -0.05 -1.97
C SER A 434 -37.05 0.01 -0.43
N PRO A 435 -36.00 -0.52 0.23
CA PRO A 435 -35.92 -0.56 1.68
C PRO A 435 -35.79 0.86 2.27
N ASP A 436 -36.31 1.07 3.48
CA ASP A 436 -36.27 2.37 4.17
C ASP A 436 -34.96 2.60 4.95
N SER A 437 -34.08 1.58 5.04
CA SER A 437 -32.82 1.64 5.76
C SER A 437 -31.72 0.76 5.15
N LEU A 438 -30.46 1.10 5.45
CA LEU A 438 -29.29 0.27 5.15
C LEU A 438 -29.41 -1.12 5.78
N THR A 439 -29.88 -1.20 7.03
CA THR A 439 -30.09 -2.47 7.74
C THR A 439 -31.07 -3.35 6.98
N GLU A 440 -32.12 -2.78 6.40
CA GLU A 440 -33.08 -3.54 5.60
C GLU A 440 -32.50 -3.98 4.25
N ILE A 441 -31.59 -3.21 3.63
CA ILE A 441 -30.81 -3.71 2.48
C ILE A 441 -29.95 -4.90 2.90
N TYR A 442 -29.13 -4.76 3.95
CA TYR A 442 -28.26 -5.84 4.40
C TYR A 442 -29.08 -7.08 4.77
N ASN A 443 -30.17 -6.92 5.52
CA ASN A 443 -31.07 -8.02 5.86
C ASN A 443 -31.68 -8.67 4.61
N LYS A 444 -32.16 -7.88 3.63
CA LYS A 444 -32.68 -8.43 2.37
C LYS A 444 -31.60 -9.13 1.55
N THR A 445 -30.37 -8.63 1.55
CA THR A 445 -29.26 -9.25 0.82
C THR A 445 -28.80 -10.53 1.52
N LEU A 446 -28.69 -10.54 2.86
CA LEU A 446 -28.43 -11.76 3.64
C LEU A 446 -29.56 -12.78 3.46
N GLN A 447 -30.83 -12.36 3.48
CA GLN A 447 -31.96 -13.24 3.18
C GLN A 447 -31.88 -13.81 1.75
N LYS A 448 -31.46 -13.01 0.77
CA LYS A 448 -31.23 -13.52 -0.59
C LYS A 448 -30.15 -14.60 -0.59
N ILE A 449 -29.04 -14.40 0.13
CA ILE A 449 -27.99 -15.41 0.29
C ILE A 449 -28.57 -16.69 0.91
N SER A 450 -29.31 -16.56 2.02
CA SER A 450 -29.96 -17.68 2.69
C SER A 450 -31.05 -18.38 1.87
N SER A 451 -31.61 -17.72 0.86
CA SER A 451 -32.67 -18.26 -0.01
C SER A 451 -32.16 -18.97 -1.27
N GLN A 452 -30.84 -19.01 -1.48
CA GLN A 452 -30.23 -19.75 -2.59
C GLN A 452 -30.31 -21.27 -2.35
N SER A 453 -29.72 -22.07 -3.24
CA SER A 453 -29.59 -23.51 -3.00
C SER A 453 -28.86 -23.75 -1.67
N PRO A 454 -29.09 -24.88 -0.96
CA PRO A 454 -28.41 -25.16 0.29
C PRO A 454 -26.87 -25.11 0.18
N GLU A 455 -26.35 -25.52 -0.97
CA GLU A 455 -24.92 -25.49 -1.29
C GLU A 455 -24.41 -24.06 -1.50
N ASP A 456 -25.11 -23.25 -2.30
CA ASP A 456 -24.74 -21.86 -2.57
C ASP A 456 -24.90 -20.96 -1.34
N SER A 457 -25.95 -21.16 -0.54
CA SER A 457 -26.15 -20.45 0.73
C SER A 457 -25.00 -20.73 1.68
N LYS A 458 -24.62 -22.01 1.84
CA LYS A 458 -23.51 -22.41 2.71
C LYS A 458 -22.19 -21.82 2.20
N LEU A 459 -21.95 -21.82 0.90
CA LEU A 459 -20.77 -21.21 0.31
C LEU A 459 -20.75 -19.69 0.56
N GLY A 460 -21.87 -19.00 0.35
CA GLY A 460 -22.02 -17.56 0.62
C GLY A 460 -21.76 -17.21 2.07
N ASP A 461 -22.32 -17.97 3.02
CA ASP A 461 -22.09 -17.77 4.45
C ASP A 461 -20.62 -18.00 4.83
N LEU A 462 -19.98 -19.04 4.29
CA LEU A 462 -18.56 -19.31 4.51
C LEU A 462 -17.67 -18.21 3.94
N VAL A 463 -17.98 -17.71 2.73
CA VAL A 463 -17.25 -16.57 2.14
C VAL A 463 -17.37 -15.34 3.04
N LEU A 464 -18.59 -14.99 3.46
CA LEU A 464 -18.81 -13.85 4.35
C LEU A 464 -18.12 -14.02 5.70
N MET A 465 -18.15 -15.22 6.27
CA MET A 465 -17.47 -15.54 7.52
C MET A 465 -15.96 -15.35 7.39
N TRP A 466 -15.32 -15.96 6.40
CA TRP A 466 -13.87 -15.82 6.20
C TRP A 466 -13.46 -14.37 5.98
N LEU A 467 -14.23 -13.61 5.20
CA LEU A 467 -13.96 -12.18 4.95
C LEU A 467 -14.23 -11.29 6.18
N ALA A 468 -15.23 -11.62 7.00
CA ALA A 468 -15.56 -10.84 8.19
C ALA A 468 -14.55 -11.05 9.33
N PHE A 469 -13.97 -12.25 9.42
CA PHE A 469 -13.05 -12.64 10.49
C PHE A 469 -11.59 -12.75 10.04
N SER A 470 -11.24 -12.31 8.82
CA SER A 470 -9.84 -12.29 8.38
C SER A 470 -9.03 -11.29 9.22
N TYR A 471 -7.94 -11.78 9.80
CA TYR A 471 -7.09 -10.97 10.69
C TYR A 471 -6.06 -10.11 9.93
N LEU A 472 -5.65 -10.54 8.72
CA LEU A 472 -4.50 -9.99 8.00
C LEU A 472 -4.82 -8.94 6.91
N GLY A 473 -6.09 -8.63 6.67
CA GLY A 473 -6.53 -7.66 5.64
C GLY A 473 -7.52 -8.24 4.61
N PRO A 474 -7.74 -7.58 3.46
CA PRO A 474 -8.51 -8.16 2.37
C PRO A 474 -7.84 -9.46 1.89
N MET A 475 -8.56 -10.58 1.97
CA MET A 475 -8.03 -11.89 1.53
C MET A 475 -7.85 -11.90 0.01
N GLY A 476 -6.74 -12.47 -0.45
CA GLY A 476 -6.56 -12.76 -1.86
C GLY A 476 -7.55 -13.82 -2.34
N CYS A 477 -7.90 -13.81 -3.63
CA CYS A 477 -8.88 -14.77 -4.17
C CYS A 477 -8.44 -16.22 -3.95
N ARG A 478 -7.14 -16.52 -4.16
CA ARG A 478 -6.59 -17.86 -3.90
C ARG A 478 -6.61 -18.24 -2.43
N GLU A 479 -6.30 -17.32 -1.54
CA GLU A 479 -6.33 -17.57 -0.09
C GLU A 479 -7.74 -17.94 0.35
N LEU A 480 -8.73 -17.20 -0.13
CA LEU A 480 -10.14 -17.49 0.13
C LEU A 480 -10.56 -18.84 -0.47
N GLN A 481 -10.16 -19.14 -1.71
CA GLN A 481 -10.43 -20.45 -2.33
C GLN A 481 -9.85 -21.60 -1.50
N HIS A 482 -8.59 -21.50 -1.06
CA HIS A 482 -7.96 -22.50 -0.21
C HIS A 482 -8.65 -22.61 1.16
N ALA A 483 -9.02 -21.48 1.78
CA ALA A 483 -9.72 -21.47 3.06
C ALA A 483 -11.09 -22.16 2.98
N LEU A 484 -11.79 -21.98 1.86
CA LEU A 484 -13.07 -22.66 1.59
C LEU A 484 -12.87 -24.15 1.31
N ALA A 485 -11.91 -24.51 0.45
CA ALA A 485 -11.60 -25.92 0.16
C ALA A 485 -11.12 -26.67 1.41
N ALA A 486 -10.41 -26.01 2.32
CA ALA A 486 -9.99 -26.59 3.60
C ALA A 486 -11.16 -27.01 4.50
N THR A 487 -12.35 -26.43 4.33
CA THR A 487 -13.55 -26.85 5.08
C THR A 487 -14.06 -28.24 4.70
N HIS A 488 -13.57 -28.80 3.59
CA HIS A 488 -13.92 -30.12 3.10
C HIS A 488 -12.90 -31.22 3.43
N ILE A 489 -11.73 -30.85 3.99
CA ILE A 489 -10.67 -31.79 4.37
C ILE A 489 -11.18 -32.73 5.48
N GLN A 490 -11.06 -34.03 5.24
CA GLN A 490 -11.35 -35.04 6.26
C GLN A 490 -10.14 -35.25 7.18
N PRO A 491 -10.33 -35.68 8.45
CA PRO A 491 -9.23 -35.91 9.38
C PRO A 491 -8.17 -36.91 8.91
N SER A 492 -8.49 -37.75 7.92
CA SER A 492 -7.59 -38.73 7.30
C SER A 492 -6.81 -38.20 6.10
N GLU A 493 -7.11 -36.99 5.63
CA GLU A 493 -6.50 -36.38 4.44
C GLU A 493 -5.35 -35.46 4.84
N ASN A 494 -4.22 -35.60 4.16
CA ASN A 494 -2.99 -34.86 4.46
C ASN A 494 -2.68 -33.78 3.41
N CYS A 495 -3.53 -33.63 2.39
CA CYS A 495 -3.37 -32.66 1.31
C CYS A 495 -4.72 -32.05 0.92
N LEU A 496 -4.67 -30.82 0.43
CA LEU A 496 -5.84 -30.14 -0.10
C LEU A 496 -6.15 -30.70 -1.49
N ASN A 497 -7.36 -31.23 -1.69
CA ASN A 497 -7.83 -31.58 -3.02
C ASN A 497 -8.28 -30.31 -3.77
N GLU A 498 -7.59 -29.97 -4.86
CA GLU A 498 -7.86 -28.79 -5.67
C GLU A 498 -9.24 -28.80 -6.34
N ASP A 499 -9.87 -29.98 -6.48
CA ASP A 499 -11.24 -30.09 -7.01
C ASP A 499 -12.29 -29.44 -6.10
N TRP A 500 -11.96 -29.18 -4.83
CA TRP A 500 -12.82 -28.43 -3.90
C TRP A 500 -12.71 -26.91 -4.05
N LEU A 501 -11.84 -26.39 -4.93
CA LEU A 501 -11.66 -24.95 -5.09
C LEU A 501 -12.86 -24.33 -5.81
N PRO A 502 -13.65 -23.47 -5.12
CA PRO A 502 -14.77 -22.80 -5.77
C PRO A 502 -14.27 -21.78 -6.78
N ARG A 503 -14.99 -21.60 -7.88
CA ARG A 503 -14.64 -20.56 -8.86
C ARG A 503 -14.90 -19.16 -8.27
N THR A 504 -14.03 -18.20 -8.62
CA THR A 504 -14.10 -16.83 -8.07
C THR A 504 -15.39 -16.09 -8.42
N ASP A 505 -15.85 -16.28 -9.65
CA ASP A 505 -17.15 -15.83 -10.17
C ASP A 505 -18.33 -16.42 -9.38
N THR A 506 -18.24 -17.70 -8.99
CA THR A 506 -19.25 -18.31 -8.12
C THR A 506 -19.27 -17.64 -6.75
N MET A 507 -18.12 -17.46 -6.09
CA MET A 507 -18.03 -16.80 -4.78
C MET A 507 -18.64 -15.39 -4.78
N TYR A 508 -18.41 -14.61 -5.84
CA TYR A 508 -19.04 -13.30 -6.03
C TYR A 508 -20.56 -13.40 -6.21
N THR A 509 -21.00 -14.35 -7.03
CA THR A 509 -22.43 -14.52 -7.35
C THR A 509 -23.23 -14.94 -6.12
N VAL A 510 -22.73 -15.92 -5.35
CA VAL A 510 -23.44 -16.45 -4.18
C VAL A 510 -23.50 -15.46 -3.02
N THR A 511 -22.64 -14.44 -3.00
CA THR A 511 -22.68 -13.36 -1.99
C THR A 511 -23.58 -12.20 -2.40
N ALA A 512 -24.33 -12.33 -3.50
CA ALA A 512 -25.32 -11.37 -3.96
C ALA A 512 -24.81 -9.92 -4.08
N GLY A 513 -23.53 -9.76 -4.45
CA GLY A 513 -22.88 -8.46 -4.62
C GLY A 513 -22.37 -7.79 -3.34
N LEU A 514 -22.48 -8.43 -2.17
CA LEU A 514 -21.88 -7.90 -0.92
C LEU A 514 -20.35 -7.92 -0.95
N VAL A 515 -19.77 -8.81 -1.75
CA VAL A 515 -18.34 -8.96 -1.91
C VAL A 515 -17.95 -8.41 -3.27
N THR A 516 -16.89 -7.60 -3.31
CA THR A 516 -16.30 -7.09 -4.55
C THR A 516 -14.85 -7.54 -4.62
N VAL A 517 -14.41 -7.94 -5.82
CA VAL A 517 -13.01 -8.29 -6.07
C VAL A 517 -12.31 -7.07 -6.66
N ASP A 518 -11.24 -6.63 -6.00
CA ASP A 518 -10.29 -5.70 -6.61
C ASP A 518 -9.32 -6.52 -7.47
N GLU A 519 -9.58 -6.54 -8.79
CA GLU A 519 -8.77 -7.30 -9.74
C GLU A 519 -7.30 -6.83 -9.78
N GLU A 520 -7.02 -5.57 -9.47
CA GLU A 520 -5.67 -5.02 -9.55
C GLU A 520 -4.86 -5.43 -8.33
N ALA A 521 -5.47 -5.36 -7.14
CA ALA A 521 -4.89 -5.88 -5.91
C ALA A 521 -4.70 -7.41 -5.97
N ASP A 522 -5.68 -8.15 -6.50
CA ASP A 522 -5.59 -9.61 -6.63
C ASP A 522 -4.51 -10.04 -7.64
N ARG A 523 -4.31 -9.29 -8.74
CA ARG A 523 -3.20 -9.55 -9.67
C ARG A 523 -1.82 -9.30 -9.04
N ARG A 524 -1.71 -8.34 -8.11
CA ARG A 524 -0.47 -8.10 -7.35
C ARG A 524 -0.17 -9.28 -6.41
N LEU A 525 -1.20 -9.91 -5.85
CA LEU A 525 -1.08 -11.12 -5.01
C LEU A 525 -0.85 -12.42 -5.82
N ARG A 526 -1.27 -12.47 -7.09
CA ARG A 526 -1.13 -13.64 -7.99
C ARG A 526 0.23 -13.80 -8.67
N ARG A 527 1.19 -12.87 -8.50
CA ARG A 527 2.51 -13.06 -9.11
C ARG A 527 3.19 -14.28 -8.47
N PRO A 528 3.52 -15.31 -9.26
CA PRO A 528 4.10 -16.53 -8.72
C PRO A 528 5.49 -16.24 -8.13
N ALA A 529 5.77 -16.95 -7.03
CA ALA A 529 7.04 -17.06 -6.33
C ALA A 529 8.18 -17.56 -7.21
#